data_AF-A0A1C7NRV8-F1
#
_entry.id   AF-A0A1C7NRV8-F1
#
_cell.length_a   1.000
_cell.length_b   1.000
_cell.length_c   1.000
_cell.angle_alpha   90.00
_cell.angle_beta   90.00
_cell.angle_gamma   90.00
#
_symmetry.space_group_name_H-M   'P 1'
#
loop_
_entity.id
_entity.type
_entity.pdbx_description
1 polymer ?
#
loop_
_entity_poly.entity_id
_entity_poly.type
_entity_poly.pdbx_seq_one_letter_code
_entity_poly.pdbx_strand_id
1 'polypeptide(L)'
;MLRQPIISRTATAPVITKATDNGKEASPPIVNQPTSKLQFKLSKQRPLHFKARLTQFDLTNTDRSNDAFRGFYTLFWITMGLYIVQSLVRCYEQEGIILSLQFFRLFSKDGLALLVSDLIMVSMTTFSVVFSKLLVWEVFHYETVGYIIQHACQAFFLFINIYWTFWRDWPWVQSGFFAMHTIVMTMKMHSYTTLNGNLSVKQRHLQQLKKHLPSLVSSGAEEAEHIEAEIKFLEEEMVHGSTRYPNNVTVTNYLDYLIVPSLVYWMEYPRTDKIRVWYVFEKTTATLGSFLILYVTTERFIMPKLFDPSMSEPRVILELLFPFMINYLFIFYIIFECILNAFAELSRFADRNFYDDWWNR
;
A
#
# COMPACT_ATOMS: atom_id res chain seq x y z
N MET A 1 58.68 12.22 -29.82
CA MET A 1 57.41 12.45 -29.08
C MET A 1 56.30 12.38 -30.10
N LEU A 2 55.49 11.31 -30.10
CA LEU A 2 54.56 10.95 -31.18
C LEU A 2 53.24 10.42 -30.61
N ARG A 3 52.18 10.57 -31.41
CA ARG A 3 50.79 10.14 -31.10
C ARG A 3 50.65 8.61 -31.04
N GLN A 4 49.52 8.18 -30.48
CA GLN A 4 49.01 6.80 -30.31
C GLN A 4 49.25 5.82 -31.49
N PRO A 5 49.40 4.53 -31.17
CA PRO A 5 48.74 3.39 -31.83
C PRO A 5 47.61 2.85 -30.92
N ILE A 6 46.39 2.50 -31.35
CA ILE A 6 45.92 1.63 -32.45
C ILE A 6 46.34 0.16 -32.27
N ILE A 7 45.37 -0.75 -32.13
CA ILE A 7 45.11 -1.89 -33.04
C ILE A 7 43.86 -2.66 -32.55
N SER A 8 42.94 -2.90 -33.48
CA SER A 8 41.79 -3.79 -33.36
C SER A 8 42.04 -5.12 -34.08
N ARG A 9 41.28 -6.17 -33.75
CA ARG A 9 41.03 -7.34 -34.62
C ARG A 9 39.55 -7.71 -34.49
N THR A 10 38.71 -7.79 -35.54
CA THR A 10 38.62 -8.81 -36.64
C THR A 10 38.54 -10.26 -36.12
N ALA A 11 37.69 -11.17 -36.62
CA ALA A 11 36.61 -11.12 -37.63
C ALA A 11 35.55 -12.22 -37.26
N THR A 12 34.49 -12.59 -38.00
CA THR A 12 34.07 -12.41 -39.42
C THR A 12 32.55 -12.60 -39.56
N ALA A 13 31.94 -12.17 -40.68
CA ALA A 13 30.65 -12.69 -41.17
C ALA A 13 30.87 -13.92 -42.09
N PRO A 14 29.81 -14.61 -42.54
CA PRO A 14 29.34 -14.29 -43.90
C PRO A 14 27.80 -14.27 -44.08
N VAL A 15 27.37 -13.51 -45.09
CA VAL A 15 25.99 -13.54 -45.62
C VAL A 15 25.92 -14.57 -46.74
N ILE A 16 24.84 -15.36 -46.80
CA ILE A 16 24.45 -16.15 -47.98
C ILE A 16 23.00 -15.86 -48.32
N THR A 17 22.77 -15.24 -49.47
CA THR A 17 21.46 -15.16 -50.14
C THR A 17 21.36 -16.25 -51.19
N LYS A 18 20.28 -17.05 -51.16
CA LYS A 18 19.76 -17.81 -52.30
C LYS A 18 18.27 -18.08 -52.12
N ALA A 19 17.56 -18.28 -53.23
CA ALA A 19 16.10 -18.15 -53.32
C ALA A 19 15.35 -19.50 -53.32
N THR A 20 14.05 -19.41 -53.00
CA THR A 20 12.92 -20.26 -53.46
C THR A 20 13.10 -21.78 -53.53
N ASP A 21 12.41 -22.53 -52.65
CA ASP A 21 11.26 -23.37 -53.06
C ASP A 21 10.37 -23.75 -51.85
N ASN A 22 9.24 -24.41 -52.12
CA ASN A 22 8.12 -24.69 -51.22
C ASN A 22 8.38 -25.75 -50.13
N GLY A 23 7.81 -25.55 -48.94
CA GLY A 23 7.72 -26.56 -47.88
C GLY A 23 6.77 -26.14 -46.75
N LYS A 24 5.80 -26.99 -46.39
CA LYS A 24 4.80 -26.71 -45.34
C LYS A 24 5.40 -26.91 -43.94
N GLU A 25 5.33 -25.89 -43.09
CA GLU A 25 5.26 -26.07 -41.63
C GLU A 25 4.12 -25.20 -41.06
N ALA A 26 3.42 -25.73 -40.07
CA ALA A 26 2.09 -25.24 -39.70
C ALA A 26 2.15 -24.10 -38.67
N SER A 27 1.60 -22.94 -39.03
CA SER A 27 1.25 -21.90 -38.06
C SER A 27 0.12 -22.37 -37.14
N PRO A 28 0.16 -22.08 -35.82
CA PRO A 28 -0.98 -22.34 -34.94
C PRO A 28 -2.19 -21.49 -35.37
N PRO A 29 -3.43 -21.98 -35.15
CA PRO A 29 -4.62 -21.34 -35.69
C PRO A 29 -4.84 -19.94 -35.10
N ILE A 30 -4.99 -18.97 -35.99
CA ILE A 30 -5.47 -17.64 -35.65
C ILE A 30 -6.92 -17.78 -35.18
N VAL A 31 -7.14 -17.66 -33.87
CA VAL A 31 -8.50 -17.54 -33.32
C VAL A 31 -9.05 -16.19 -33.78
N ASN A 32 -10.00 -16.24 -34.71
CA ASN A 32 -10.67 -15.07 -35.25
C ASN A 32 -11.33 -14.27 -34.11
N GLN A 33 -11.01 -12.98 -34.04
CA GLN A 33 -11.74 -12.06 -33.17
C GLN A 33 -13.16 -11.85 -33.74
N PRO A 34 -14.23 -12.00 -32.95
CA PRO A 34 -15.57 -11.66 -33.39
C PRO A 34 -15.67 -10.15 -33.68
N THR A 35 -16.39 -9.80 -34.74
CA THR A 35 -16.48 -8.42 -35.24
C THR A 35 -17.24 -7.48 -34.31
N SER A 36 -16.86 -6.21 -34.38
CA SER A 36 -17.40 -5.10 -33.61
C SER A 36 -18.92 -4.89 -33.76
N LYS A 37 -19.67 -4.89 -32.64
CA LYS A 37 -20.72 -3.88 -32.34
C LYS A 37 -21.36 -3.87 -30.95
N LEU A 38 -20.93 -4.67 -29.97
CA LEU A 38 -21.40 -4.50 -28.58
C LEU A 38 -20.30 -4.65 -27.52
N GLN A 39 -19.19 -3.92 -27.67
CA GLN A 39 -18.26 -3.72 -26.56
C GLN A 39 -18.92 -2.83 -25.49
N PHE A 40 -19.60 -3.45 -24.52
CA PHE A 40 -19.77 -2.84 -23.22
C PHE A 40 -18.36 -2.48 -22.72
N LYS A 41 -18.11 -1.21 -22.39
CA LYS A 41 -16.78 -0.74 -21.94
C LYS A 41 -16.48 -1.18 -20.50
N LEU A 42 -16.53 -2.48 -20.25
CA LEU A 42 -15.79 -3.13 -19.18
C LEU A 42 -14.30 -2.97 -19.49
N SER A 43 -13.79 -1.79 -19.14
CA SER A 43 -12.36 -1.51 -19.10
C SER A 43 -11.68 -2.64 -18.37
N LYS A 44 -10.86 -3.42 -19.10
CA LYS A 44 -10.06 -4.51 -18.55
C LYS A 44 -8.97 -3.89 -17.66
N GLN A 45 -9.38 -3.44 -16.47
CA GLN A 45 -8.49 -2.96 -15.43
C GLN A 45 -7.46 -4.07 -15.21
N ARG A 46 -6.17 -3.71 -15.24
CA ARG A 46 -5.10 -4.69 -15.01
C ARG A 46 -5.35 -5.31 -13.64
N PRO A 47 -5.59 -6.63 -13.53
CA PRO A 47 -5.91 -7.23 -12.24
C PRO A 47 -4.72 -7.06 -11.32
N LEU A 48 -4.95 -6.36 -10.21
CA LEU A 48 -3.93 -6.04 -9.22
C LEU A 48 -3.72 -7.27 -8.34
N HIS A 49 -3.03 -8.27 -8.90
CA HIS A 49 -2.73 -9.52 -8.22
C HIS A 49 -1.69 -9.28 -7.11
N PHE A 50 -2.18 -9.20 -5.88
CA PHE A 50 -1.35 -9.38 -4.69
C PHE A 50 -0.61 -10.72 -4.78
N LYS A 51 0.69 -10.70 -4.45
CA LYS A 51 1.55 -11.88 -4.50
C LYS A 51 2.26 -12.05 -3.17
N ALA A 52 2.41 -13.27 -2.69
CA ALA A 52 3.25 -13.54 -1.53
C ALA A 52 4.70 -13.11 -1.84
N ARG A 53 5.18 -12.06 -1.16
CA ARG A 53 6.48 -11.42 -1.35
C ARG A 53 7.00 -10.94 0.00
N LEU A 54 8.26 -11.24 0.29
CA LEU A 54 8.95 -10.70 1.46
C LEU A 54 9.57 -9.35 1.12
N THR A 55 9.67 -8.45 2.09
CA THR A 55 10.36 -7.17 1.89
C THR A 55 11.86 -7.39 1.74
N GLN A 56 12.54 -6.47 1.04
CA GLN A 56 13.96 -6.56 0.71
C GLN A 56 14.86 -6.74 1.95
N PHE A 57 14.51 -6.10 3.08
CA PHE A 57 15.27 -6.19 4.32
C PHE A 57 14.83 -7.33 5.27
N ASP A 58 13.93 -8.24 4.87
CA ASP A 58 13.65 -9.47 5.64
C ASP A 58 14.90 -10.37 5.67
N LEU A 59 15.20 -10.97 6.82
CA LEU A 59 16.31 -11.92 7.01
C LEU A 59 16.02 -13.30 6.39
N THR A 60 14.74 -13.66 6.22
CA THR A 60 14.33 -14.94 5.64
C THR A 60 14.19 -14.90 4.11
N ASN A 61 14.46 -13.76 3.47
CA ASN A 61 14.39 -13.65 2.02
C ASN A 61 15.61 -14.31 1.36
N THR A 62 15.38 -15.32 0.52
CA THR A 62 16.46 -16.06 -0.17
C THR A 62 17.18 -15.20 -1.20
N ASP A 63 16.48 -14.27 -1.87
CA ASP A 63 17.07 -13.40 -2.92
C ASP A 63 18.13 -12.44 -2.34
N ARG A 64 18.01 -12.11 -1.06
CA ARG A 64 18.98 -11.33 -0.29
C ARG A 64 20.38 -11.97 -0.25
N SER A 65 20.49 -13.28 -0.46
CA SER A 65 21.79 -13.95 -0.48
C SER A 65 22.70 -13.49 -1.63
N ASN A 66 22.12 -12.96 -2.71
CA ASN A 66 22.82 -12.41 -3.87
C ASN A 66 22.98 -10.88 -3.83
N ASP A 67 22.50 -10.19 -2.79
CA ASP A 67 22.57 -8.74 -2.69
C ASP A 67 23.94 -8.24 -2.18
N ALA A 68 24.63 -7.49 -3.03
CA ALA A 68 25.94 -6.90 -2.74
C ALA A 68 25.94 -5.95 -1.54
N PHE A 69 24.79 -5.36 -1.17
CA PHE A 69 24.70 -4.33 -0.14
C PHE A 69 24.43 -4.87 1.28
N ARG A 70 24.38 -6.20 1.48
CA ARG A 70 24.16 -6.82 2.79
C ARG A 70 25.13 -6.31 3.88
N GLY A 71 26.39 -6.06 3.53
CA GLY A 71 27.40 -5.53 4.46
C GLY A 71 27.06 -4.12 4.98
N PHE A 72 26.57 -3.24 4.11
CA PHE A 72 26.14 -1.89 4.49
C PHE A 72 24.94 -1.91 5.43
N TYR A 73 23.98 -2.81 5.20
CA TYR A 73 22.86 -3.00 6.12
C TYR A 73 23.34 -3.44 7.51
N THR A 74 24.23 -4.43 7.61
CA THR A 74 24.78 -4.86 8.90
C THR A 74 25.57 -3.74 9.59
N LEU A 75 26.37 -2.97 8.84
CA LEU A 75 27.09 -1.82 9.35
C LEU A 75 26.15 -0.71 9.86
N PHE A 76 25.04 -0.46 9.17
CA PHE A 76 23.99 0.46 9.61
C PHE A 76 23.46 0.06 10.99
N TRP A 77 23.09 -1.20 11.22
CA TRP A 77 22.60 -1.66 12.53
C TRP A 77 23.64 -1.59 13.64
N ILE A 78 24.89 -1.93 13.36
CA ILE A 78 25.98 -1.79 14.34
C ILE A 78 26.18 -0.31 14.70
N THR A 79 26.24 0.57 13.70
CA THR A 79 26.36 2.03 13.89
C THR A 79 25.17 2.58 14.67
N MET A 80 23.95 2.12 14.35
CA MET A 80 22.70 2.51 14.98
C MET A 80 22.67 2.10 16.47
N GLY A 81 23.08 0.87 16.80
CA GLY A 81 23.21 0.40 18.18
C GLY A 81 24.26 1.17 18.98
N LEU A 82 25.44 1.41 18.40
CA LEU A 82 26.49 2.23 19.02
C LEU A 82 26.03 3.67 19.24
N TYR A 83 25.30 4.27 18.29
CA TYR A 83 24.75 5.61 18.42
C TYR A 83 23.68 5.72 19.50
N ILE A 84 22.82 4.70 19.66
CA ILE A 84 21.87 4.62 20.80
C ILE A 84 22.64 4.60 22.12
N VAL A 85 23.62 3.71 22.28
CA VAL A 85 24.41 3.61 23.51
C VAL A 85 25.13 4.93 23.81
N GLN A 86 25.79 5.53 22.81
CA GLN A 86 26.45 6.83 22.95
C GLN A 86 25.45 7.95 23.32
N SER A 87 24.24 7.94 22.75
CA SER A 87 23.19 8.92 23.04
C SER A 87 22.69 8.82 24.48
N LEU A 88 22.45 7.59 24.97
CA LEU A 88 22.01 7.31 26.34
C LEU A 88 23.07 7.69 27.37
N VAL A 89 24.35 7.34 27.12
CA VAL A 89 25.48 7.75 27.97
C VAL A 89 25.56 9.28 28.06
N ARG A 90 25.50 9.98 26.92
CA ARG A 90 25.51 11.45 26.90
C ARG A 90 24.30 12.08 27.61
N CYS A 91 23.11 11.47 27.54
CA CYS A 91 21.94 11.96 28.30
C CYS A 91 22.21 11.86 29.80
N TYR A 92 22.70 10.70 30.25
CA TYR A 92 23.05 10.48 31.64
C TYR A 92 24.14 11.44 32.15
N GLU A 93 25.20 11.68 31.35
CA GLU A 93 26.28 12.61 31.69
C GLU A 93 25.83 14.08 31.75
N GLN A 94 24.89 14.50 30.90
CA GLN A 94 24.46 15.91 30.79
C GLN A 94 23.32 16.27 31.76
N GLU A 95 22.36 15.37 31.95
CA GLU A 95 21.11 15.65 32.67
C GLU A 95 20.95 14.81 33.96
N GLY A 96 21.83 13.83 34.20
CA GLY A 96 21.68 12.85 35.28
C GLY A 96 20.56 11.82 35.03
N ILE A 97 19.89 11.88 33.87
CA ILE A 97 18.73 11.07 33.51
C ILE A 97 19.03 10.37 32.17
N ILE A 98 18.74 9.06 32.10
CA ILE A 98 19.02 8.23 30.93
C ILE A 98 18.17 8.62 29.71
N LEU A 99 16.94 9.09 29.94
CA LEU A 99 15.99 9.52 28.92
C LEU A 99 15.14 10.70 29.44
N SER A 100 15.22 11.84 28.77
CA SER A 100 14.31 12.97 28.95
C SER A 100 12.88 12.57 28.51
N LEU A 101 11.97 12.40 29.46
CA LEU A 101 10.55 12.10 29.15
C LEU A 101 9.76 13.33 28.66
N GLN A 102 10.43 14.45 28.36
CA GLN A 102 9.78 15.71 28.02
C GLN A 102 9.08 15.65 26.66
N PHE A 103 9.72 15.10 25.64
CA PHE A 103 9.08 14.83 24.34
C PHE A 103 8.07 13.69 24.43
N PHE A 104 8.31 12.66 25.23
CA PHE A 104 7.31 11.62 25.48
C PHE A 104 6.01 12.20 26.07
N ARG A 105 6.12 13.19 26.96
CA ARG A 105 4.95 13.95 27.47
C ARG A 105 4.24 14.74 26.39
N LEU A 106 4.92 15.29 25.36
CA LEU A 106 4.26 15.90 24.20
C LEU A 106 3.42 14.89 23.40
N PHE A 107 3.83 13.62 23.34
CA PHE A 107 3.05 12.54 22.71
C PHE A 107 1.90 12.07 23.61
N SER A 108 2.13 11.98 24.94
CA SER A 108 1.20 11.34 25.87
C SER A 108 0.15 12.26 26.49
N LYS A 109 0.34 13.59 26.48
CA LYS A 109 -0.48 14.57 27.23
C LYS A 109 -1.99 14.41 27.05
N ASP A 110 -2.43 14.17 25.83
CA ASP A 110 -3.85 13.97 25.44
C ASP A 110 -4.10 12.59 24.78
N GLY A 111 -3.22 11.60 25.01
CA GLY A 111 -3.21 10.33 24.27
C GLY A 111 -4.51 9.51 24.36
N LEU A 112 -5.24 9.60 25.48
CA LEU A 112 -6.55 8.92 25.62
C LEU A 112 -7.63 9.61 24.77
N ALA A 113 -7.65 10.93 24.72
CA ALA A 113 -8.60 11.66 23.87
C ALA A 113 -8.34 11.36 22.38
N LEU A 114 -7.06 11.30 21.98
CA LEU A 114 -6.65 10.88 20.65
C LEU A 114 -7.15 9.46 20.32
N LEU A 115 -6.92 8.49 21.21
CA LEU A 115 -7.38 7.10 21.03
C LEU A 115 -8.90 7.01 20.90
N VAL A 116 -9.66 7.74 21.71
CA VAL A 116 -11.14 7.74 21.64
C VAL A 116 -11.62 8.35 20.33
N SER A 117 -11.06 9.48 19.90
CA SER A 117 -11.38 10.08 18.59
C SER A 117 -11.01 9.16 17.43
N ASP A 118 -9.87 8.47 17.52
CA ASP A 118 -9.41 7.51 16.52
C ASP A 118 -10.39 6.33 16.38
N LEU A 119 -10.79 5.73 17.51
CA LEU A 119 -11.80 4.67 17.55
C LEU A 119 -13.17 5.14 17.01
N ILE A 120 -13.57 6.38 17.26
CA ILE A 120 -14.80 6.96 16.70
C ILE A 120 -14.67 7.10 15.18
N MET A 121 -13.57 7.70 14.69
CA MET A 121 -13.28 7.85 13.27
C MET A 121 -13.29 6.49 12.55
N VAL A 122 -12.58 5.50 13.09
CA VAL A 122 -12.56 4.13 12.55
C VAL A 122 -13.96 3.51 12.58
N SER A 123 -14.72 3.68 13.65
CA SER A 123 -16.11 3.19 13.73
C SER A 123 -17.02 3.82 12.67
N MET A 124 -16.86 5.12 12.38
CA MET A 124 -17.61 5.80 11.32
C MET A 124 -17.35 5.20 9.94
N THR A 125 -16.15 4.66 9.66
CA THR A 125 -15.85 4.01 8.37
C THR A 125 -16.71 2.77 8.10
N THR A 126 -17.26 2.11 9.14
CA THR A 126 -18.13 0.93 8.99
C THR A 126 -19.42 1.23 8.21
N PHE A 127 -19.80 2.51 8.08
CA PHE A 127 -20.82 2.97 7.13
C PHE A 127 -20.58 2.46 5.70
N SER A 128 -19.33 2.27 5.28
CA SER A 128 -18.95 1.67 3.98
C SER A 128 -19.59 0.30 3.76
N VAL A 129 -19.72 -0.50 4.83
CA VAL A 129 -20.37 -1.82 4.80
C VAL A 129 -21.88 -1.67 4.68
N VAL A 130 -22.48 -0.71 5.38
CA VAL A 130 -23.92 -0.41 5.27
C VAL A 130 -24.26 0.04 3.85
N PHE A 131 -23.50 0.99 3.29
CA PHE A 131 -23.62 1.42 1.90
C PHE A 131 -23.52 0.25 0.92
N SER A 132 -22.53 -0.63 1.10
CA SER A 132 -22.36 -1.81 0.23
C SER A 132 -23.49 -2.82 0.38
N LYS A 133 -24.10 -2.97 1.57
CA LYS A 133 -25.31 -3.80 1.76
C LYS A 133 -26.54 -3.20 1.07
N LEU A 134 -26.71 -1.87 1.07
CA LEU A 134 -27.80 -1.21 0.34
C LEU A 134 -27.70 -1.42 -1.18
N LEU A 135 -26.48 -1.56 -1.72
CA LEU A 135 -26.26 -1.93 -3.13
C LEU A 135 -26.66 -3.39 -3.42
N VAL A 136 -26.35 -4.32 -2.50
CA VAL A 136 -26.75 -5.75 -2.58
C VAL A 136 -28.27 -5.93 -2.44
N TRP A 137 -28.93 -5.11 -1.63
CA TRP A 137 -30.40 -5.06 -1.51
C TRP A 137 -31.09 -4.26 -2.62
N GLU A 138 -30.34 -3.81 -3.62
CA GLU A 138 -30.85 -3.12 -4.82
C GLU A 138 -31.64 -1.83 -4.57
N VAL A 139 -31.47 -1.21 -3.40
CA VAL A 139 -32.21 0.01 -2.98
C VAL A 139 -31.95 1.18 -3.95
N PHE A 140 -30.75 1.25 -4.53
CA PHE A 140 -30.40 2.24 -5.56
C PHE A 140 -29.39 1.68 -6.57
N HIS A 141 -29.19 2.43 -7.66
CA HIS A 141 -28.24 2.11 -8.73
C HIS A 141 -26.91 2.84 -8.50
N TYR A 142 -25.80 2.08 -8.54
CA TYR A 142 -24.47 2.63 -8.32
C TYR A 142 -24.08 3.69 -9.35
N GLU A 143 -24.37 3.43 -10.63
CA GLU A 143 -24.03 4.28 -11.77
C GLU A 143 -24.77 5.63 -11.79
N THR A 144 -25.96 5.71 -11.19
CA THR A 144 -26.79 6.94 -11.21
C THR A 144 -26.67 7.73 -9.92
N VAL A 145 -26.85 7.08 -8.76
CA VAL A 145 -26.97 7.75 -7.45
C VAL A 145 -25.89 7.30 -6.47
N GLY A 146 -25.45 6.04 -6.56
CA GLY A 146 -24.51 5.48 -5.59
C GLY A 146 -23.16 6.19 -5.56
N TYR A 147 -22.56 6.53 -6.71
CA TYR A 147 -21.29 7.26 -6.74
C TYR A 147 -21.42 8.68 -6.14
N ILE A 148 -22.57 9.35 -6.31
CA ILE A 148 -22.84 10.68 -5.74
C ILE A 148 -22.92 10.57 -4.21
N ILE A 149 -23.72 9.62 -3.69
CA ILE A 149 -23.83 9.34 -2.25
C ILE A 149 -22.45 8.99 -1.68
N GLN A 150 -21.70 8.12 -2.35
CA GLN A 150 -20.35 7.72 -1.96
C GLN A 150 -19.43 8.95 -1.77
N HIS A 151 -19.33 9.82 -2.77
CA HIS A 151 -18.46 10.98 -2.70
C HIS A 151 -18.95 12.04 -1.70
N ALA A 152 -20.26 12.24 -1.57
CA ALA A 152 -20.83 13.13 -0.56
C ALA A 152 -20.51 12.65 0.87
N CYS A 153 -20.69 11.36 1.16
CA CYS A 153 -20.34 10.77 2.45
C CYS A 153 -18.83 10.79 2.71
N GLN A 154 -17.99 10.56 1.69
CA GLN A 154 -16.53 10.66 1.80
C GLN A 154 -16.06 12.08 2.09
N ALA A 155 -16.62 13.09 1.40
CA ALA A 155 -16.33 14.49 1.65
C ALA A 155 -16.78 14.93 3.06
N PHE A 156 -17.97 14.52 3.49
CA PHE A 156 -18.48 14.80 4.84
C PHE A 156 -17.60 14.16 5.93
N PHE A 157 -17.22 12.88 5.76
CA PHE A 157 -16.31 12.17 6.66
C PHE A 157 -14.94 12.85 6.77
N LEU A 158 -14.36 13.26 5.65
CA LEU A 158 -13.07 13.95 5.64
C LEU A 158 -13.18 15.32 6.33
N PHE A 159 -14.23 16.09 6.02
CA PHE A 159 -14.47 17.41 6.59
C PHE A 159 -14.66 17.37 8.11
N ILE A 160 -15.51 16.47 8.63
CA ILE A 160 -15.81 16.42 10.07
C ILE A 160 -14.58 16.02 10.91
N ASN A 161 -13.76 15.10 10.44
CA ASN A 161 -12.53 14.68 11.15
C ASN A 161 -11.42 15.75 11.07
N ILE A 162 -11.24 16.41 9.91
CA ILE A 162 -10.30 17.54 9.81
C ILE A 162 -10.77 18.70 10.70
N TYR A 163 -12.06 19.04 10.68
CA TYR A 163 -12.63 20.09 11.54
C TYR A 163 -12.44 19.77 13.04
N TRP A 164 -12.66 18.52 13.45
CA TRP A 164 -12.40 18.06 14.82
C TRP A 164 -10.94 18.27 15.24
N THR A 165 -9.98 18.05 14.32
CA THR A 165 -8.54 18.26 14.57
C THR A 165 -8.25 19.72 14.90
N PHE A 166 -8.85 20.67 14.18
CA PHE A 166 -8.72 22.10 14.46
C PHE A 166 -9.45 22.53 15.73
N TRP A 167 -10.63 21.97 16.01
CA TRP A 167 -11.41 22.35 17.19
C TRP A 167 -10.81 21.86 18.51
N ARG A 168 -10.01 20.78 18.49
CA ARG A 168 -9.45 20.16 19.70
C ARG A 168 -8.10 20.72 20.14
N ASP A 169 -7.48 21.59 19.34
CA ASP A 169 -6.18 22.24 19.59
C ASP A 169 -5.06 21.27 20.05
N TRP A 170 -4.97 20.11 19.40
CA TRP A 170 -3.97 19.10 19.73
C TRP A 170 -2.53 19.52 19.35
N PRO A 171 -1.50 19.05 20.09
CA PRO A 171 -0.10 19.15 19.69
C PRO A 171 0.14 18.65 18.26
N TRP A 172 1.07 19.28 17.53
CA TRP A 172 1.32 19.02 16.10
C TRP A 172 1.48 17.54 15.75
N VAL A 173 2.11 16.76 16.63
CA VAL A 173 2.30 15.31 16.49
C VAL A 173 0.96 14.57 16.42
N GLN A 174 0.08 14.85 17.37
CA GLN A 174 -1.22 14.18 17.50
C GLN A 174 -2.16 14.59 16.38
N SER A 175 -2.18 15.89 16.05
CA SER A 175 -2.91 16.45 14.90
C SER A 175 -2.42 15.84 13.58
N GLY A 176 -1.10 15.70 13.41
CA GLY A 176 -0.49 15.06 12.25
C GLY A 176 -0.84 13.58 12.14
N PHE A 177 -0.76 12.82 13.23
CA PHE A 177 -1.19 11.42 13.28
C PHE A 177 -2.67 11.27 12.88
N PHE A 178 -3.57 12.01 13.54
CA PHE A 178 -5.01 11.90 13.30
C PHE A 178 -5.40 12.33 11.88
N ALA A 179 -4.79 13.39 11.34
CA ALA A 179 -5.00 13.82 9.96
C ALA A 179 -4.51 12.77 8.95
N MET A 180 -3.30 12.21 9.13
CA MET A 180 -2.79 11.13 8.28
C MET A 180 -3.68 9.89 8.35
N HIS A 181 -4.15 9.50 9.54
CA HIS A 181 -5.02 8.35 9.71
C HIS A 181 -6.42 8.58 9.10
N THR A 182 -6.95 9.80 9.20
CA THR A 182 -8.19 10.23 8.49
C THR A 182 -8.05 10.07 6.97
N ILE A 183 -6.91 10.45 6.40
CA ILE A 183 -6.63 10.31 4.96
C ILE A 183 -6.55 8.82 4.58
N VAL A 184 -5.82 8.00 5.35
CA VAL A 184 -5.74 6.54 5.15
C VAL A 184 -7.12 5.89 5.21
N MET A 185 -7.95 6.26 6.19
CA MET A 185 -9.32 5.74 6.33
C MET A 185 -10.25 6.21 5.22
N THR A 186 -10.08 7.43 4.71
CA THR A 186 -10.80 7.93 3.53
C THR A 186 -10.42 7.13 2.28
N MET A 187 -9.13 6.85 2.07
CA MET A 187 -8.65 6.02 0.97
C MET A 187 -9.17 4.57 1.08
N LYS A 188 -9.12 3.98 2.28
CA LYS A 188 -9.66 2.63 2.53
C LYS A 188 -11.18 2.56 2.26
N MET A 189 -11.94 3.53 2.77
CA MET A 189 -13.37 3.66 2.49
C MET A 189 -13.63 3.74 0.99
N HIS A 190 -12.91 4.61 0.27
CA HIS A 190 -13.06 4.74 -1.18
C HIS A 190 -12.78 3.45 -1.94
N SER A 191 -11.70 2.75 -1.63
CA SER A 191 -11.37 1.49 -2.32
C SER A 191 -12.43 0.41 -2.08
N TYR A 192 -12.92 0.28 -0.85
CA TYR A 192 -13.97 -0.69 -0.50
C TYR A 192 -15.31 -0.37 -1.19
N THR A 193 -15.79 0.87 -1.14
CA THR A 193 -17.08 1.24 -1.73
C THR A 193 -17.04 1.18 -3.25
N THR A 194 -15.93 1.60 -3.88
CA THR A 194 -15.78 1.55 -5.34
C THR A 194 -15.71 0.11 -5.87
N LEU A 195 -14.99 -0.80 -5.20
CA LEU A 195 -14.94 -2.20 -5.65
C LEU A 195 -16.32 -2.87 -5.53
N ASN A 196 -16.99 -2.73 -4.39
CA ASN A 196 -18.34 -3.30 -4.19
C ASN A 196 -19.39 -2.64 -5.10
N GLY A 197 -19.24 -1.35 -5.41
CA GLY A 197 -20.00 -0.64 -6.44
C GLY A 197 -19.88 -1.30 -7.80
N ASN A 198 -18.65 -1.47 -8.29
CA ASN A 198 -18.39 -2.11 -9.58
C ASN A 198 -18.87 -3.58 -9.62
N LEU A 199 -18.72 -4.33 -8.53
CA LEU A 199 -19.22 -5.71 -8.42
C LEU A 199 -20.75 -5.77 -8.44
N SER A 200 -21.44 -4.81 -7.81
CA SER A 200 -22.91 -4.72 -7.84
C SER A 200 -23.47 -4.51 -9.26
N VAL A 201 -22.80 -3.68 -10.07
CA VAL A 201 -23.18 -3.46 -11.48
C VAL A 201 -23.01 -4.76 -12.28
N LYS A 202 -21.87 -5.43 -12.11
CA LYS A 202 -21.58 -6.72 -12.77
C LYS A 202 -22.57 -7.82 -12.37
N GLN A 203 -22.95 -7.90 -11.10
CA GLN A 203 -23.94 -8.88 -10.63
C GLN A 203 -25.30 -8.65 -11.30
N ARG A 204 -25.77 -7.40 -11.40
CA ARG A 204 -27.04 -7.05 -12.06
C ARG A 204 -27.01 -7.36 -13.55
N HIS A 205 -25.93 -7.00 -14.24
CA HIS A 205 -25.74 -7.32 -15.66
C HIS A 205 -25.76 -8.84 -15.90
N LEU A 206 -25.05 -9.60 -15.08
CA LEU A 206 -25.08 -11.07 -15.13
C LEU A 206 -26.48 -11.66 -14.87
N GLN A 207 -27.25 -11.11 -13.93
CA GLN A 207 -28.64 -11.54 -13.69
C GLN A 207 -29.54 -11.23 -14.90
N GLN A 208 -29.34 -10.09 -15.56
CA GLN A 208 -30.03 -9.74 -16.80
C GLN A 208 -29.67 -10.71 -17.93
N LEU A 209 -28.38 -10.98 -18.18
CA LEU A 209 -27.92 -11.94 -19.18
C LEU A 209 -28.49 -13.34 -18.92
N LYS A 210 -28.39 -13.86 -17.68
CA LYS A 210 -28.95 -15.16 -17.30
C LYS A 210 -30.47 -15.26 -17.48
N LYS A 211 -31.20 -14.14 -17.42
CA LYS A 211 -32.65 -14.09 -17.69
C LYS A 211 -32.99 -14.12 -19.19
N HIS A 212 -32.13 -13.55 -20.06
CA HIS A 212 -32.34 -13.54 -21.51
C HIS A 212 -31.78 -14.79 -22.22
N LEU A 213 -30.81 -15.48 -21.61
CA LEU A 213 -30.17 -16.67 -22.18
C LEU A 213 -31.17 -17.77 -22.61
N PRO A 214 -32.18 -18.20 -21.80
CA PRO A 214 -33.08 -19.29 -22.20
C PRO A 214 -33.89 -18.99 -23.46
N SER A 215 -34.30 -17.73 -23.66
CA SER A 215 -34.99 -17.32 -24.89
C SER A 215 -34.11 -17.42 -26.13
N LEU A 216 -32.81 -17.10 -26.02
CA LEU A 216 -31.87 -17.10 -27.14
C LEU A 216 -31.36 -18.51 -27.48
N VAL A 217 -31.20 -19.37 -26.47
CA VAL A 217 -30.95 -20.81 -26.70
C VAL A 217 -32.15 -21.44 -27.41
N SER A 218 -33.38 -21.06 -27.05
CA SER A 218 -34.59 -21.60 -27.71
C SER A 218 -34.77 -21.17 -29.16
N SER A 219 -34.18 -20.04 -29.58
CA SER A 219 -34.19 -19.56 -30.96
C SER A 219 -32.98 -20.03 -31.79
N GLY A 220 -32.01 -20.73 -31.17
CA GLY A 220 -30.81 -21.23 -31.87
C GLY A 220 -29.90 -20.13 -32.40
N ALA A 221 -29.89 -18.95 -31.76
CA ALA A 221 -29.10 -17.80 -32.22
C ALA A 221 -27.61 -17.93 -31.88
N GLU A 222 -26.71 -17.57 -32.81
CA GLU A 222 -25.27 -17.45 -32.56
C GLU A 222 -24.95 -16.49 -31.39
N GLU A 223 -25.84 -15.52 -31.13
CA GLU A 223 -25.78 -14.59 -30.00
C GLU A 223 -25.83 -15.29 -28.63
N ALA A 224 -26.39 -16.51 -28.54
CA ALA A 224 -26.39 -17.29 -27.31
C ALA A 224 -24.96 -17.69 -26.88
N GLU A 225 -24.10 -18.14 -27.80
CA GLU A 225 -22.72 -18.52 -27.49
C GLU A 225 -21.90 -17.32 -26.96
N HIS A 226 -22.13 -16.12 -27.52
CA HIS A 226 -21.47 -14.90 -27.05
C HIS A 226 -21.93 -14.54 -25.62
N ILE A 227 -23.23 -14.64 -25.34
CA ILE A 227 -23.78 -14.36 -24.00
C ILE A 227 -23.32 -15.40 -22.97
N GLU A 228 -23.19 -16.68 -23.34
CA GLU A 228 -22.61 -17.69 -22.44
C GLU A 228 -21.14 -17.40 -22.12
N ALA A 229 -20.34 -16.99 -23.10
CA ALA A 229 -18.96 -16.56 -22.90
C ALA A 229 -18.87 -15.32 -21.99
N GLU A 230 -19.77 -14.35 -22.16
CA GLU A 230 -19.84 -13.15 -21.32
C GLU A 230 -20.28 -13.46 -19.88
N ILE A 231 -21.30 -14.31 -19.69
CA ILE A 231 -21.73 -14.80 -18.37
C ILE A 231 -20.56 -15.50 -17.67
N LYS A 232 -19.84 -16.39 -18.36
CA LYS A 232 -18.69 -17.09 -17.80
C LYS A 232 -17.59 -16.12 -17.36
N PHE A 233 -17.25 -15.14 -18.19
CA PHE A 233 -16.27 -14.10 -17.84
C PHE A 233 -16.69 -13.31 -16.60
N LEU A 234 -17.96 -12.89 -16.50
CA LEU A 234 -18.50 -12.19 -15.34
C LEU A 234 -18.54 -13.09 -14.08
N GLU A 235 -18.78 -14.39 -14.20
CA GLU A 235 -18.70 -15.32 -13.07
C GLU A 235 -17.27 -15.51 -12.57
N GLU A 236 -16.28 -15.60 -13.46
CA GLU A 236 -14.87 -15.65 -13.10
C GLU A 236 -14.42 -14.35 -12.41
N GLU A 237 -14.83 -13.18 -12.90
CA GLU A 237 -14.42 -11.88 -12.34
C GLU A 237 -15.11 -11.53 -11.00
N MET A 238 -16.21 -12.19 -10.63
CA MET A 238 -16.87 -12.04 -9.33
C MET A 238 -16.33 -12.99 -8.24
N VAL A 239 -15.39 -13.89 -8.58
CA VAL A 239 -14.81 -14.88 -7.67
C VAL A 239 -13.33 -14.57 -7.46
N HIS A 240 -12.96 -14.17 -6.25
CA HIS A 240 -11.57 -13.96 -5.86
C HIS A 240 -11.19 -14.98 -4.79
N GLY A 241 -10.39 -15.98 -5.16
CA GLY A 241 -10.01 -17.08 -4.26
C GLY A 241 -11.22 -17.95 -3.92
N SER A 242 -11.49 -18.12 -2.63
CA SER A 242 -12.67 -18.83 -2.10
C SER A 242 -13.91 -17.93 -2.00
N THR A 243 -13.75 -16.61 -2.11
CA THR A 243 -14.81 -15.63 -1.83
C THR A 243 -15.50 -15.16 -3.12
N ARG A 244 -16.84 -15.16 -3.11
CA ARG A 244 -17.68 -14.67 -4.22
C ARG A 244 -18.58 -13.51 -3.76
N TYR A 245 -18.71 -12.46 -4.57
CA TYR A 245 -19.70 -11.40 -4.33
C TYR A 245 -21.14 -11.96 -4.39
N PRO A 246 -22.06 -11.63 -3.47
CA PRO A 246 -21.97 -10.60 -2.42
C PRO A 246 -21.55 -11.09 -1.02
N ASN A 247 -21.06 -12.34 -0.88
CA ASN A 247 -20.73 -12.93 0.43
C ASN A 247 -19.55 -12.23 1.14
N ASN A 248 -18.76 -11.44 0.43
CA ASN A 248 -17.70 -10.60 1.00
C ASN A 248 -18.23 -9.41 1.83
N VAL A 249 -19.50 -8.98 1.64
CA VAL A 249 -20.05 -7.74 2.25
C VAL A 249 -20.44 -7.97 3.72
N THR A 250 -19.44 -8.29 4.54
CA THR A 250 -19.54 -8.59 5.96
C THR A 250 -18.69 -7.62 6.78
N VAL A 251 -19.11 -7.36 8.02
CA VAL A 251 -18.35 -6.50 8.94
C VAL A 251 -17.00 -7.12 9.27
N THR A 252 -16.92 -8.46 9.36
CA THR A 252 -15.68 -9.20 9.61
C THR A 252 -14.65 -9.04 8.49
N ASN A 253 -15.05 -9.17 7.22
CA ASN A 253 -14.17 -8.94 6.07
C ASN A 253 -13.70 -7.48 6.00
N TYR A 254 -14.57 -6.53 6.35
CA TYR A 254 -14.18 -5.11 6.42
C TYR A 254 -13.19 -4.82 7.55
N LEU A 255 -13.42 -5.34 8.76
CA LEU A 255 -12.51 -5.17 9.90
C LEU A 255 -11.12 -5.78 9.64
N ASP A 256 -11.08 -6.95 9.00
CA ASP A 256 -9.83 -7.56 8.53
C ASP A 256 -9.10 -6.65 7.52
N TYR A 257 -9.82 -6.09 6.53
CA TYR A 257 -9.26 -5.10 5.62
C TYR A 257 -8.75 -3.82 6.31
N LEU A 258 -9.38 -3.35 7.37
CA LEU A 258 -8.89 -2.18 8.12
C LEU A 258 -7.50 -2.44 8.73
N ILE A 259 -7.26 -3.66 9.23
CA ILE A 259 -5.99 -4.07 9.87
C ILE A 259 -4.90 -4.40 8.82
N VAL A 260 -5.28 -4.91 7.64
CA VAL A 260 -4.33 -5.19 6.55
C VAL A 260 -3.63 -3.89 6.11
N PRO A 261 -2.28 -3.86 6.00
CA PRO A 261 -1.50 -2.68 5.61
C PRO A 261 -1.55 -2.40 4.09
N SER A 262 -2.75 -2.40 3.51
CA SER A 262 -3.02 -2.04 2.12
C SER A 262 -4.12 -0.98 2.05
N LEU A 263 -3.95 -0.02 1.12
CA LEU A 263 -4.96 0.98 0.78
C LEU A 263 -5.96 0.45 -0.25
N VAL A 264 -5.64 -0.65 -0.95
CA VAL A 264 -6.50 -1.24 -1.99
C VAL A 264 -7.24 -2.43 -1.40
N TYR A 265 -8.57 -2.32 -1.32
CA TYR A 265 -9.47 -3.40 -0.90
C TYR A 265 -9.44 -4.54 -1.93
N TRP A 266 -9.43 -5.77 -1.43
CA TRP A 266 -9.59 -6.98 -2.21
C TRP A 266 -10.36 -8.01 -1.40
N MET A 267 -11.22 -8.80 -2.05
CA MET A 267 -12.12 -9.72 -1.35
C MET A 267 -11.36 -10.79 -0.53
N GLU A 268 -10.21 -11.27 -1.02
CA GLU A 268 -9.38 -12.26 -0.34
C GLU A 268 -7.87 -12.04 -0.57
N TYR A 269 -7.17 -11.53 0.44
CA TYR A 269 -5.72 -11.32 0.39
C TYR A 269 -4.92 -12.61 0.58
N PRO A 270 -3.74 -12.77 -0.08
CA PRO A 270 -2.84 -13.89 0.18
C PRO A 270 -2.34 -13.85 1.63
N ARG A 271 -2.39 -15.00 2.31
CA ARG A 271 -2.04 -15.12 3.74
C ARG A 271 -0.79 -15.96 4.00
N THR A 272 -0.16 -15.71 5.15
CA THR A 272 0.86 -16.59 5.75
C THR A 272 0.20 -17.62 6.67
N ASP A 273 0.76 -18.83 6.73
CA ASP A 273 0.18 -19.94 7.50
C ASP A 273 0.17 -19.66 9.02
N LYS A 274 1.22 -18.99 9.51
CA LYS A 274 1.46 -18.73 10.94
C LYS A 274 2.03 -17.33 11.16
N ILE A 275 1.75 -16.78 12.34
CA ILE A 275 2.30 -15.50 12.81
C ILE A 275 3.69 -15.75 13.40
N ARG A 276 4.71 -15.12 12.83
CA ARG A 276 6.10 -15.17 13.31
C ARG A 276 6.29 -14.18 14.47
N VAL A 277 5.91 -14.57 15.69
CA VAL A 277 5.95 -13.69 16.88
C VAL A 277 7.33 -13.05 17.10
N TRP A 278 8.42 -13.78 16.86
CA TRP A 278 9.79 -13.22 16.95
C TRP A 278 10.05 -12.10 15.93
N TYR A 279 9.52 -12.22 14.70
CA TYR A 279 9.61 -11.16 13.69
C TYR A 279 8.84 -9.91 14.12
N VAL A 280 7.65 -10.07 14.73
CA VAL A 280 6.91 -8.94 15.31
C VAL A 280 7.74 -8.27 16.41
N PHE A 281 8.31 -9.06 17.34
CA PHE A 281 9.15 -8.54 18.42
C PHE A 281 10.37 -7.78 17.88
N GLU A 282 11.08 -8.34 16.91
CA GLU A 282 12.20 -7.68 16.22
C GLU A 282 11.79 -6.33 15.62
N LYS A 283 10.69 -6.29 14.86
CA LYS A 283 10.17 -5.04 14.25
C LYS A 283 9.64 -4.03 15.29
N THR A 284 9.07 -4.48 16.41
CA THR A 284 8.68 -3.61 17.53
C THR A 284 9.91 -3.01 18.22
N THR A 285 10.93 -3.82 18.52
CA THR A 285 12.19 -3.34 19.13
C THR A 285 12.93 -2.38 18.18
N ALA A 286 12.97 -2.69 16.88
CA ALA A 286 13.51 -1.80 15.85
C ALA A 286 12.75 -0.47 15.80
N THR A 287 11.41 -0.48 15.86
CA THR A 287 10.59 0.74 15.94
C THR A 287 11.00 1.61 17.14
N LEU A 288 11.08 1.02 18.33
CA LEU A 288 11.44 1.76 19.55
C LEU A 288 12.87 2.33 19.48
N GLY A 289 13.83 1.54 18.98
CA GLY A 289 15.22 1.98 18.81
C GLY A 289 15.38 3.11 17.78
N SER A 290 14.77 2.98 16.60
CA SER A 290 14.79 4.03 15.58
C SER A 290 14.05 5.29 16.03
N PHE A 291 12.93 5.15 16.75
CA PHE A 291 12.18 6.28 17.29
C PHE A 291 12.97 7.04 18.38
N LEU A 292 13.72 6.33 19.22
CA LEU A 292 14.66 6.93 20.18
C LEU A 292 15.74 7.76 19.48
N ILE A 293 16.30 7.26 18.37
CA ILE A 293 17.31 8.02 17.60
C ILE A 293 16.70 9.25 16.96
N LEU A 294 15.51 9.13 16.36
CA LEU A 294 14.76 10.24 15.78
C LEU A 294 14.49 11.31 16.85
N TYR A 295 14.13 10.89 18.08
CA TYR A 295 13.96 11.81 19.20
C TYR A 295 15.27 12.54 19.54
N VAL A 296 16.34 11.81 19.86
CA VAL A 296 17.63 12.42 20.25
C VAL A 296 18.20 13.31 19.15
N THR A 297 18.05 12.91 17.88
CA THR A 297 18.46 13.71 16.71
C THR A 297 17.69 15.04 16.69
N THR A 298 16.39 15.00 16.92
CA THR A 298 15.54 16.19 16.97
C THR A 298 15.90 17.10 18.15
N GLU A 299 15.97 16.55 19.37
CA GLU A 299 16.23 17.31 20.60
C GLU A 299 17.64 17.93 20.64
N ARG A 300 18.67 17.21 20.18
CA ARG A 300 20.07 17.68 20.26
C ARG A 300 20.57 18.44 19.03
N PHE A 301 20.09 18.12 17.82
CA PHE A 301 20.66 18.67 16.58
C PHE A 301 19.71 19.57 15.81
N ILE A 302 18.39 19.45 16.00
CA ILE A 302 17.39 20.27 15.31
C ILE A 302 16.93 21.42 16.21
N MET A 303 16.34 21.11 17.37
CA MET A 303 15.72 22.11 18.24
C MET A 303 16.67 23.24 18.65
N PRO A 304 17.92 23.01 19.08
CA PRO A 304 18.79 24.11 19.54
C PRO A 304 19.14 25.08 18.41
N LYS A 305 19.33 24.59 17.19
CA LYS A 305 19.66 25.41 16.01
C LYS A 305 18.46 26.15 15.44
N LEU A 306 17.25 25.63 15.64
CA LEU A 306 16.01 26.25 15.18
C LEU A 306 15.61 27.46 16.05
N PHE A 307 15.96 27.44 17.33
CA PHE A 307 15.63 28.50 18.30
C PHE A 307 16.83 29.39 18.69
N ASP A 308 18.00 29.25 18.06
CA ASP A 308 19.15 30.12 18.29
C ASP A 308 18.96 31.46 17.54
N PRO A 309 18.72 32.59 18.23
CA PRO A 309 18.49 33.88 17.59
C PRO A 309 19.79 34.50 17.03
N SER A 310 20.95 33.91 17.30
CA SER A 310 22.25 34.41 16.82
C SER A 310 22.66 33.86 15.45
N MET A 311 21.97 32.82 14.95
CA MET A 311 22.28 32.19 13.67
C MET A 311 21.53 32.85 12.51
N SER A 312 22.22 33.07 11.40
CA SER A 312 21.60 33.52 10.16
C SER A 312 20.81 32.38 9.50
N GLU A 313 19.63 32.69 8.94
CA GLU A 313 18.75 31.75 8.24
C GLU A 313 19.46 30.76 7.29
N PRO A 314 20.34 31.20 6.34
CA PRO A 314 21.02 30.26 5.43
C PRO A 314 21.97 29.30 6.16
N ARG A 315 22.54 29.71 7.29
CA ARG A 315 23.39 28.85 8.12
C ARG A 315 22.55 27.81 8.86
N VAL A 316 21.40 28.20 9.41
CA VAL A 316 20.44 27.28 10.04
C VAL A 316 20.00 26.20 9.03
N ILE A 317 19.62 26.58 7.80
CA ILE A 317 19.22 25.65 6.74
C ILE A 317 20.33 24.63 6.43
N LEU A 318 21.56 25.10 6.20
CA LEU A 318 22.70 24.23 5.89
C LEU A 318 23.04 23.28 7.04
N GLU A 319 23.02 23.79 8.27
CA GLU A 319 23.33 23.01 9.48
C GLU A 319 22.22 22.03 9.91
N LEU A 320 20.99 22.20 9.40
CA LEU A 320 19.84 21.32 9.63
C LEU A 320 19.63 20.27 8.52
N LEU A 321 20.22 20.45 7.34
CA LEU A 321 20.05 19.56 6.18
C LEU A 321 20.36 18.09 6.51
N PHE A 322 21.50 17.84 7.16
CA PHE A 322 21.93 16.48 7.52
C PHE A 322 21.08 15.84 8.65
N PRO A 323 20.78 16.52 9.77
CA PRO A 323 19.79 16.05 10.74
C PRO A 323 18.41 15.74 10.16
N PHE A 324 17.87 16.60 9.26
CA PHE A 324 16.58 16.34 8.62
C PHE A 324 16.63 15.15 7.66
N MET A 325 17.71 14.99 6.89
CA MET A 325 17.90 13.82 6.03
C MET A 325 17.93 12.51 6.84
N ILE A 326 18.63 12.49 7.98
CA ILE A 326 18.66 11.35 8.89
C ILE A 326 17.25 11.05 9.44
N ASN A 327 16.56 12.07 9.95
CA ASN A 327 15.19 11.90 10.46
C ASN A 327 14.23 11.41 9.37
N TYR A 328 14.34 11.91 8.14
CA TYR A 328 13.53 11.46 7.00
C TYR A 328 13.74 9.96 6.71
N LEU A 329 15.00 9.50 6.66
CA LEU A 329 15.32 8.09 6.46
C LEU A 329 14.80 7.22 7.62
N PHE A 330 14.88 7.69 8.87
CA PHE A 330 14.29 6.99 10.01
C PHE A 330 12.76 6.95 9.97
N ILE A 331 12.08 8.03 9.56
CA ILE A 331 10.62 8.02 9.37
C ILE A 331 10.22 7.00 8.30
N PHE A 332 10.90 7.00 7.16
CA PHE A 332 10.70 6.00 6.10
C PHE A 332 10.88 4.58 6.65
N TYR A 333 12.00 4.31 7.33
CA TYR A 333 12.29 2.99 7.90
C TYR A 333 11.25 2.56 8.97
N ILE A 334 10.88 3.46 9.89
CA ILE A 334 9.89 3.17 10.93
C ILE A 334 8.53 2.82 10.31
N ILE A 335 8.05 3.60 9.34
CA ILE A 335 6.74 3.38 8.72
C ILE A 335 6.77 2.10 7.86
N PHE A 336 7.59 2.10 6.79
CA PHE A 336 7.50 1.08 5.76
C PHE A 336 8.14 -0.25 6.16
N GLU A 337 9.26 -0.19 6.89
CA GLU A 337 10.04 -1.39 7.22
C GLU A 337 9.66 -2.02 8.57
N CYS A 338 9.19 -1.22 9.53
CA CYS A 338 8.78 -1.74 10.85
C CYS A 338 7.26 -1.83 11.01
N ILE A 339 6.55 -0.70 10.92
CA ILE A 339 5.12 -0.65 11.25
C ILE A 339 4.30 -1.46 10.23
N LEU A 340 4.41 -1.18 8.93
CA LEU A 340 3.64 -1.92 7.91
C LEU A 340 3.96 -3.42 7.94
N ASN A 341 5.22 -3.80 8.16
CA ASN A 341 5.63 -5.20 8.28
C ASN A 341 5.12 -5.89 9.56
N ALA A 342 5.05 -5.18 10.68
CA ALA A 342 4.45 -5.70 11.91
C ALA A 342 2.93 -5.90 11.73
N PHE A 343 2.22 -4.92 11.15
CA PHE A 343 0.80 -5.06 10.80
C PHE A 343 0.56 -6.16 9.76
N ALA A 344 1.47 -6.37 8.81
CA ALA A 344 1.39 -7.47 7.86
C ALA A 344 1.50 -8.83 8.55
N GLU A 345 2.48 -9.01 9.46
CA GLU A 345 2.64 -10.25 10.21
C GLU A 345 1.44 -10.50 11.15
N LEU A 346 0.91 -9.47 11.82
CA LEU A 346 -0.27 -9.57 12.68
C LEU A 346 -1.56 -9.91 11.91
N SER A 347 -1.77 -9.31 10.73
CA SER A 347 -2.90 -9.63 9.83
C SER A 347 -2.67 -10.89 8.99
N ARG A 348 -1.52 -11.56 9.14
CA ARG A 348 -1.03 -12.65 8.27
C ARG A 348 -0.99 -12.27 6.78
N PHE A 349 -0.86 -11.00 6.43
CA PHE A 349 -0.75 -10.53 5.06
C PHE A 349 0.60 -10.93 4.44
N ALA A 350 0.56 -11.54 3.25
CA ALA A 350 1.74 -12.12 2.61
C ALA A 350 2.42 -11.22 1.56
N ASP A 351 1.79 -10.15 1.07
CA ASP A 351 2.41 -9.24 0.10
C ASP A 351 3.07 -8.06 0.83
N ARG A 352 4.37 -8.17 1.13
CA ARG A 352 5.11 -7.21 1.97
C ARG A 352 6.00 -6.25 1.17
N ASN A 353 5.74 -6.11 -0.12
CA ASN A 353 6.45 -5.19 -1.00
C ASN A 353 5.82 -3.79 -0.96
N PHE A 354 6.00 -3.07 0.16
CA PHE A 354 5.40 -1.74 0.38
C PHE A 354 6.11 -0.61 -0.36
N TYR A 355 7.34 -0.83 -0.81
CA TYR A 355 8.18 0.09 -1.56
C TYR A 355 9.15 -0.71 -2.44
N ASP A 356 9.66 -0.08 -3.49
CA ASP A 356 10.76 -0.59 -4.33
C ASP A 356 12.01 0.28 -4.11
N ASP A 357 13.17 -0.13 -4.65
CA ASP A 357 14.49 0.52 -4.57
C ASP A 357 14.53 1.98 -5.11
N TRP A 358 13.90 2.90 -4.39
CA TRP A 358 13.77 4.31 -4.78
C TRP A 358 15.10 5.07 -4.81
N TRP A 359 16.15 4.53 -4.18
CA TRP A 359 17.51 5.08 -4.14
C TRP A 359 18.39 4.65 -5.34
N ASN A 360 17.98 3.64 -6.12
CA ASN A 360 18.73 3.06 -7.24
C ASN A 360 18.06 3.35 -8.62
N ARG A 361 17.37 4.49 -8.76
CA ARG A 361 16.63 4.86 -9.98
C ARG A 361 17.48 5.53 -11.07
#